data_AF-A0A2Z6U135-F1
#
_entry.id   AF-A0A2Z6U135-F1
#
_cell.length_a   1.000
_cell.length_b   1.000
_cell.length_c   1.000
_cell.angle_alpha   90.00
_cell.angle_beta   90.00
_cell.angle_gamma   90.00
#
_symmetry.space_group_name_H-M   'P 1'
#
loop_
_entity.id
_entity.type
_entity.pdbx_description
1 polymer ?
#
loop_
_entity_poly.entity_id
_entity_poly.type
_entity_poly.pdbx_seq_one_letter_code
_entity_poly.pdbx_strand_id
1 'polypeptide(L)'
;MTVFKQRKSIEATDDTSLVMTSLGGDRDAFCMVVSKYQNLLCSLAYASIGDIKQSEDLAQEVFVEAWQKLDTLRDPEKLRPWLCGILRFKISHYLRKQKKQPLTAAQDIDAQITEDFSNIDLENNAIKDQQESLLWNTLSNIDITYREPLVLFYREQQSVEYVANELDLTIGTAKQRLSRGRAMLKKAMMGLVEETLEKTKPGAAFTTAVAFALEDVTKSAAAAALGATSIKTSSLFKMGFIATFLASISGFISLFFGLRASLYQSRTNNERKLTIKLVSSFLLIAVIFVAGMYALKHIAMTDHENRILYTLIAQALILLFVICYFLMTSVGFKRVRTLRAHERIFHPEAFKREIDQISSKKRVYKSRLVLFGLPLFHFQLGAPEQGDEPTIGWVAGGVKAYGALFAWGGVAVAPISVGIISFGVISIGAVGVGVLSLSTVAIGVIGFGLTAVAYKAYSSISSLGWESAFSNGFSIAHDAAIGPISYAKEVNNELAYQLANFDVFSQHYQMALMLIVVLVVLPSYWHFNHVRQLMK
;
A
#
# COMPACT_ATOMS: atom_id res chain seq x y z
N MET A 1 -6.75 19.48 -66.20
CA MET A 1 -7.98 18.68 -66.35
C MET A 1 -8.53 18.48 -64.95
N THR A 2 -9.21 19.54 -64.49
CA THR A 2 -9.56 19.78 -63.10
C THR A 2 -11.03 20.17 -63.14
N VAL A 3 -11.91 19.21 -62.88
CA VAL A 3 -13.31 19.52 -62.61
C VAL A 3 -13.70 18.69 -61.41
N PHE A 4 -13.36 19.26 -60.25
CA PHE A 4 -14.13 19.08 -59.02
C PHE A 4 -15.61 19.12 -59.40
N LYS A 5 -16.27 17.96 -59.41
CA LYS A 5 -17.71 17.93 -59.22
C LYS A 5 -17.89 18.48 -57.82
N GLN A 6 -18.32 19.74 -57.73
CA GLN A 6 -18.79 20.37 -56.51
C GLN A 6 -19.75 19.39 -55.82
N ARG A 7 -19.24 18.56 -54.90
CA ARG A 7 -20.06 18.00 -53.83
C ARG A 7 -20.32 19.22 -52.97
N LYS A 8 -21.46 19.85 -53.22
CA LYS A 8 -22.10 20.85 -52.38
C LYS A 8 -21.73 20.48 -50.95
N SER A 9 -20.92 21.31 -50.29
CA SER A 9 -20.73 21.26 -48.85
C SER A 9 -22.11 21.57 -48.29
N ILE A 10 -22.95 20.54 -48.20
CA ILE A 10 -24.17 20.67 -47.45
C ILE A 10 -23.64 20.78 -46.03
N GLU A 11 -23.67 21.98 -45.47
CA GLU A 11 -23.91 22.20 -44.05
C GLU A 11 -25.28 21.56 -43.71
N ALA A 12 -25.39 20.24 -43.89
CA ALA A 12 -26.52 19.41 -43.53
C ALA A 12 -26.26 18.92 -42.12
N THR A 13 -26.24 19.86 -41.18
CA THR A 13 -26.42 19.49 -39.76
C THR A 13 -27.86 19.09 -39.50
N ASP A 14 -28.78 19.39 -40.44
CA ASP A 14 -30.21 19.13 -40.33
C ASP A 14 -30.58 17.70 -40.69
N ASP A 15 -31.31 17.05 -39.79
CA ASP A 15 -31.70 15.64 -39.88
C ASP A 15 -32.52 15.35 -41.14
N THR A 16 -33.39 16.28 -41.53
CA THR A 16 -34.25 16.15 -42.71
C THR A 16 -33.44 15.94 -43.97
N SER A 17 -32.38 16.72 -44.15
CA SER A 17 -31.52 16.62 -45.33
C SER A 17 -30.75 15.30 -45.40
N LEU A 18 -30.28 14.79 -44.26
CA LEU A 18 -29.59 13.50 -44.17
C LEU A 18 -30.54 12.34 -44.49
N VAL A 19 -31.76 12.35 -43.91
CA VAL A 19 -32.79 11.33 -44.17
C VAL A 19 -33.17 11.27 -45.65
N MET A 20 -33.47 12.42 -46.26
CA MET A 20 -33.91 12.47 -47.67
C MET A 20 -32.80 11.99 -48.62
N THR A 21 -31.55 12.31 -48.32
CA THR A 21 -30.40 11.88 -49.14
C THR A 21 -30.12 10.38 -48.96
N SER A 22 -30.27 9.86 -47.74
CA SER A 22 -30.17 8.42 -47.46
C SER A 22 -31.28 7.59 -48.11
N LEU A 23 -32.52 8.09 -48.16
CA LEU A 23 -33.61 7.46 -48.90
C LEU A 23 -33.35 7.39 -50.41
N GLY A 24 -32.56 8.34 -50.93
CA GLY A 24 -32.04 8.32 -52.30
C GLY A 24 -30.94 7.29 -52.56
N GLY A 25 -30.56 6.49 -51.55
CA GLY A 25 -29.53 5.45 -51.63
C GLY A 25 -28.10 5.92 -51.31
N ASP A 26 -27.92 7.16 -50.85
CA ASP A 26 -26.60 7.67 -50.47
C ASP A 26 -26.16 7.11 -49.11
N ARG A 27 -25.14 6.24 -49.17
CA ARG A 27 -24.53 5.63 -47.99
C ARG A 27 -23.72 6.65 -47.17
N ASP A 28 -23.08 7.62 -47.82
CA ASP A 28 -22.27 8.63 -47.12
C ASP A 28 -23.16 9.50 -46.23
N ALA A 29 -24.37 9.83 -46.70
CA ALA A 29 -25.36 10.56 -45.92
C ALA A 29 -25.79 9.81 -44.64
N PHE A 30 -25.93 8.47 -44.72
CA PHE A 30 -26.27 7.68 -43.54
C PHE A 30 -25.09 7.48 -42.59
N CYS A 31 -23.85 7.40 -43.11
CA CYS A 31 -22.65 7.44 -42.27
C CYS A 31 -22.59 8.72 -41.41
N MET A 32 -23.06 9.86 -41.93
CA MET A 32 -23.19 11.09 -41.15
C MET A 32 -24.24 10.98 -40.04
N VAL A 33 -25.37 10.29 -40.29
CA VAL A 33 -26.36 9.98 -39.26
C VAL A 33 -25.75 9.10 -38.15
N VAL A 34 -24.99 8.07 -38.52
CA VAL A 34 -24.27 7.21 -37.56
C VAL A 34 -23.31 8.04 -36.72
N SER A 35 -22.43 8.82 -37.36
CA SER A 35 -21.46 9.68 -36.69
C SER A 35 -22.12 10.66 -35.71
N LYS A 36 -23.29 11.21 -36.07
CA LYS A 36 -24.05 12.14 -35.23
C LYS A 36 -24.67 11.48 -34.00
N TYR A 37 -25.19 10.26 -34.13
CA TYR A 37 -26.01 9.61 -33.08
C TYR A 37 -25.35 8.44 -32.36
N GLN A 38 -24.16 7.98 -32.78
CA GLN A 38 -23.47 6.82 -32.18
C GLN A 38 -23.24 7.00 -30.67
N ASN A 39 -22.80 8.19 -30.27
CA ASN A 39 -22.49 8.53 -28.89
C ASN A 39 -23.72 8.49 -27.99
N LEU A 40 -24.84 9.05 -28.48
CA LEU A 40 -26.13 9.03 -27.81
C LEU A 40 -26.61 7.59 -27.62
N LEU A 41 -26.67 6.80 -28.71
CA LEU A 41 -27.24 5.45 -28.65
C LEU A 41 -26.37 4.51 -27.82
N CYS A 42 -25.05 4.55 -27.94
CA CYS A 42 -24.13 3.77 -27.10
C CYS A 42 -24.25 4.16 -25.62
N SER A 43 -24.40 5.45 -25.31
CA SER A 43 -24.57 5.93 -23.93
C SER A 43 -25.89 5.46 -23.31
N LEU A 44 -27.00 5.52 -24.07
CA LEU A 44 -28.31 5.06 -23.61
C LEU A 44 -28.36 3.52 -23.45
N ALA A 45 -27.76 2.79 -24.39
CA ALA A 45 -27.61 1.35 -24.32
C ALA A 45 -26.81 0.93 -23.08
N TYR A 46 -25.66 1.57 -22.85
CA TYR A 46 -24.82 1.32 -21.68
C TYR A 46 -25.51 1.67 -20.37
N ALA A 47 -26.25 2.79 -20.31
CA ALA A 47 -27.03 3.16 -19.13
C ALA A 47 -28.08 2.08 -18.77
N SER A 48 -28.53 1.30 -19.75
CA SER A 48 -29.52 0.25 -19.55
C SER A 48 -28.94 -1.12 -19.22
N ILE A 49 -27.78 -1.47 -19.79
CA ILE A 49 -27.26 -2.85 -19.79
C ILE A 49 -25.93 -3.00 -19.03
N GLY A 50 -25.09 -1.96 -19.00
CA GLY A 50 -23.85 -1.94 -18.21
C GLY A 50 -22.62 -2.59 -18.83
N ASP A 51 -22.75 -3.20 -20.01
CA ASP A 51 -21.66 -3.83 -20.74
C ASP A 51 -21.33 -2.97 -21.98
N ILE A 52 -20.06 -2.58 -22.12
CA ILE A 52 -19.61 -1.71 -23.20
C ILE A 52 -19.76 -2.40 -24.55
N LYS A 53 -19.27 -3.63 -24.68
CA LYS A 53 -19.30 -4.38 -25.95
C LYS A 53 -20.74 -4.63 -26.39
N GLN A 54 -21.57 -5.11 -25.46
CA GLN A 54 -22.99 -5.35 -25.76
C GLN A 54 -23.74 -4.05 -26.08
N SER A 55 -23.35 -2.92 -25.47
CA SER A 55 -23.95 -1.62 -25.79
C SER A 55 -23.61 -1.14 -27.20
N GLU A 56 -22.39 -1.41 -27.68
CA GLU A 56 -21.95 -1.09 -29.04
C GLU A 56 -22.61 -2.01 -30.07
N ASP A 57 -22.70 -3.31 -29.79
CA ASP A 57 -23.39 -4.29 -30.64
C ASP A 57 -24.87 -3.93 -30.81
N LEU A 58 -25.56 -3.57 -29.72
CA LEU A 58 -26.96 -3.12 -29.77
C LEU A 58 -27.13 -1.82 -30.54
N ALA A 59 -26.22 -0.85 -30.38
CA ALA A 59 -26.26 0.38 -31.15
C ALA A 59 -26.02 0.12 -32.64
N GLN A 60 -25.11 -0.80 -32.98
CA GLN A 60 -24.88 -1.24 -34.36
C GLN A 60 -26.15 -1.88 -34.96
N GLU A 61 -26.81 -2.78 -34.22
CA GLU A 61 -28.08 -3.37 -34.65
C GLU A 61 -29.16 -2.31 -34.90
N VAL A 62 -29.22 -1.27 -34.06
CA VAL A 62 -30.15 -0.15 -34.24
C VAL A 62 -29.88 0.60 -35.54
N PHE A 63 -28.62 0.88 -35.88
CA PHE A 63 -28.29 1.56 -37.14
C PHE A 63 -28.58 0.69 -38.37
N VAL A 64 -28.32 -0.63 -38.29
CA VAL A 64 -28.67 -1.56 -39.38
C VAL A 64 -30.18 -1.62 -39.59
N GLU A 65 -30.96 -1.72 -38.51
CA GLU A 65 -32.42 -1.73 -38.60
C GLU A 65 -32.97 -0.38 -39.06
N ALA A 66 -32.35 0.73 -38.63
CA ALA A 66 -32.70 2.08 -39.06
C ALA A 66 -32.45 2.27 -40.57
N TRP A 67 -31.35 1.75 -41.12
CA TRP A 67 -31.09 1.79 -42.56
C TRP A 67 -32.15 1.01 -43.35
N GLN A 68 -32.55 -0.16 -42.86
CA GLN A 68 -33.54 -1.02 -43.52
C GLN A 68 -34.96 -0.45 -43.48
N LYS A 69 -35.29 0.31 -42.44
CA LYS A 69 -36.65 0.84 -42.19
C LYS A 69 -36.75 2.35 -42.31
N LEU A 70 -35.74 3.00 -42.90
CA LEU A 70 -35.69 4.47 -42.97
C LEU A 70 -36.90 5.05 -43.70
N ASP A 71 -37.45 4.30 -44.66
CA ASP A 71 -38.68 4.60 -45.41
C ASP A 71 -39.94 4.67 -44.54
N THR A 72 -39.92 4.05 -43.35
CA THR A 72 -41.03 4.09 -42.38
C THR A 72 -41.05 5.35 -41.53
N LEU A 73 -39.98 6.16 -41.56
CA LEU A 73 -39.91 7.43 -40.84
C LEU A 73 -40.81 8.49 -41.50
N ARG A 74 -41.98 8.73 -40.91
CA ARG A 74 -42.99 9.67 -41.44
C ARG A 74 -42.57 11.13 -41.39
N ASP A 75 -41.74 11.48 -40.42
CA ASP A 75 -41.32 12.85 -40.13
C ASP A 75 -39.80 12.88 -39.99
N PRO A 76 -39.06 13.35 -41.02
CA PRO A 76 -37.61 13.38 -41.00
C PRO A 76 -37.00 14.20 -39.85
N GLU A 77 -37.74 15.19 -39.31
CA GLU A 77 -37.30 15.99 -38.15
C GLU A 77 -37.28 15.16 -36.86
N LYS A 78 -37.99 14.02 -36.84
CA LYS A 78 -38.08 13.10 -35.70
C LYS A 78 -37.10 11.93 -35.78
N LEU A 79 -36.01 12.07 -36.52
CA LEU A 79 -34.98 11.04 -36.65
C LEU A 79 -34.43 10.59 -35.29
N ARG A 80 -34.03 11.53 -34.43
CA ARG A 80 -33.51 11.23 -33.08
C ARG A 80 -34.49 10.42 -32.20
N PRO A 81 -35.73 10.87 -31.94
CA PRO A 81 -36.66 10.09 -31.13
C PRO A 81 -37.05 8.75 -31.77
N TRP A 82 -37.06 8.66 -33.11
CA TRP A 82 -37.29 7.41 -33.82
C TRP A 82 -36.16 6.38 -33.58
N LEU A 83 -34.89 6.80 -33.71
CA LEU A 83 -33.72 5.97 -33.37
C LEU A 83 -33.74 5.52 -31.91
N CYS A 84 -34.05 6.42 -30.98
CA CYS A 84 -34.19 6.09 -29.57
C CYS A 84 -35.33 5.09 -29.31
N GLY A 85 -36.40 5.11 -30.11
CA GLY A 85 -37.50 4.15 -30.06
C GLY A 85 -37.07 2.74 -30.43
N ILE A 86 -36.33 2.61 -31.55
CA ILE A 86 -35.75 1.33 -31.98
C ILE A 86 -34.80 0.79 -30.89
N LEU A 87 -33.94 1.64 -30.35
CA LEU A 87 -33.02 1.27 -29.27
C LEU A 87 -33.76 0.77 -28.02
N ARG A 88 -34.81 1.47 -27.55
CA ARG A 88 -35.61 1.03 -26.39
C ARG A 88 -36.26 -0.33 -26.62
N PHE A 89 -36.75 -0.59 -27.84
CA PHE A 89 -37.30 -1.90 -28.21
C PHE A 89 -36.23 -3.00 -28.13
N LYS A 90 -35.04 -2.75 -28.69
CA LYS A 90 -33.89 -3.66 -28.66
C LYS A 90 -33.42 -3.96 -27.22
N ILE A 91 -33.27 -2.93 -26.39
CA ILE A 91 -32.94 -3.07 -24.96
C ILE A 91 -33.98 -3.93 -24.23
N SER A 92 -35.27 -3.64 -24.44
CA SER A 92 -36.36 -4.42 -23.83
C SER A 92 -36.36 -5.89 -24.27
N HIS A 93 -36.05 -6.16 -25.54
CA HIS A 93 -35.89 -7.51 -26.05
C HIS A 93 -34.68 -8.22 -25.43
N TYR A 94 -33.52 -7.55 -25.40
CA TYR A 94 -32.29 -8.05 -24.80
C TYR A 94 -32.48 -8.44 -23.32
N LEU A 95 -33.02 -7.52 -22.51
CA LEU A 95 -33.27 -7.75 -21.07
C LEU A 95 -34.29 -8.87 -20.82
N ARG A 96 -35.30 -9.04 -21.69
CA ARG A 96 -36.25 -10.16 -21.60
C ARG A 96 -35.61 -11.51 -21.94
N LYS A 97 -34.68 -11.53 -22.92
CA LYS A 97 -33.93 -12.75 -23.28
C LYS A 97 -32.98 -13.16 -22.17
N GLN A 98 -32.27 -12.19 -21.56
CA GLN A 98 -31.36 -12.42 -20.45
C GLN A 98 -32.08 -12.97 -19.21
N LYS A 99 -33.27 -12.45 -18.86
CA LYS A 99 -34.08 -12.96 -17.74
C LYS A 99 -34.61 -14.39 -17.92
N LYS A 100 -34.71 -14.88 -19.16
CA LYS A 100 -35.23 -16.22 -19.49
C LYS A 100 -34.14 -17.29 -19.57
N GLN A 101 -32.87 -16.90 -19.51
CA GLN A 101 -31.77 -17.84 -19.39
C GLN A 101 -31.54 -18.11 -17.89
N PRO A 102 -31.78 -19.33 -17.38
CA PRO A 102 -31.34 -19.68 -16.03
C PRO A 102 -29.80 -19.55 -15.96
N LEU A 103 -29.29 -19.24 -14.76
CA LEU A 103 -27.88 -19.10 -14.44
C LEU A 103 -27.11 -20.41 -14.70
N THR A 104 -26.78 -20.71 -15.95
CA THR A 104 -25.89 -21.83 -16.34
C THR A 104 -24.43 -21.40 -16.40
N ALA A 105 -24.08 -20.21 -15.89
CA ALA A 105 -22.68 -19.75 -15.84
C ALA A 105 -21.89 -20.30 -14.64
N ALA A 106 -22.48 -21.17 -13.82
CA ALA A 106 -21.82 -21.78 -12.66
C ALA A 106 -21.21 -23.16 -12.95
N GLN A 107 -21.27 -23.68 -14.18
CA GLN A 107 -20.80 -25.05 -14.49
C GLN A 107 -19.80 -25.19 -15.64
N ASP A 108 -19.43 -24.12 -16.35
CA ASP A 108 -18.48 -24.20 -17.48
C ASP A 108 -17.07 -23.66 -17.17
N ILE A 109 -16.61 -23.78 -15.91
CA ILE A 109 -15.22 -23.41 -15.54
C ILE A 109 -14.21 -24.51 -15.96
N ASP A 110 -14.65 -25.72 -16.30
CA ASP A 110 -13.76 -26.88 -16.49
C ASP A 110 -13.37 -27.20 -17.95
N ALA A 111 -13.78 -26.42 -18.96
CA ALA A 111 -13.64 -26.86 -20.37
C ALA A 111 -12.72 -26.05 -21.29
N GLN A 112 -12.00 -25.02 -20.83
CA GLN A 112 -11.07 -24.27 -21.69
C GLN A 112 -9.76 -23.93 -20.96
N ILE A 113 -8.95 -24.96 -20.69
CA ILE A 113 -7.51 -24.82 -20.46
C ILE A 113 -6.80 -25.51 -21.60
N THR A 114 -6.75 -24.83 -22.75
CA THR A 114 -5.70 -25.06 -23.74
C THR A 114 -5.44 -23.79 -24.53
N GLU A 115 -4.16 -23.47 -24.66
CA GLU A 115 -3.51 -22.52 -25.59
C GLU A 115 -3.17 -21.10 -25.07
N ASP A 116 -1.93 -21.03 -24.56
CA ASP A 116 -0.94 -19.94 -24.64
C ASP A 116 -1.42 -18.52 -24.99
N PHE A 117 -1.61 -17.68 -23.96
CA PHE A 117 -1.33 -16.24 -24.03
C PHE A 117 -0.82 -15.72 -22.67
N SER A 118 0.13 -14.79 -22.73
CA SER A 118 0.85 -14.13 -21.63
C SER A 118 0.05 -13.93 -20.33
N ASN A 119 0.56 -14.46 -19.21
CA ASN A 119 -0.01 -14.29 -17.86
C ASN A 119 -0.28 -12.83 -17.43
N ILE A 120 0.33 -11.85 -18.09
CA ILE A 120 0.13 -10.42 -17.83
C ILE A 120 -1.22 -9.92 -18.39
N ASP A 121 -1.72 -10.50 -19.48
CA ASP A 121 -2.97 -10.05 -20.12
C ASP A 121 -4.21 -10.62 -19.42
N LEU A 122 -4.11 -11.83 -18.86
CA LEU A 122 -5.18 -12.48 -18.10
C LEU A 122 -5.49 -11.73 -16.79
N GLU A 123 -4.45 -11.31 -16.06
CA GLU A 123 -4.61 -10.53 -14.82
C GLU A 123 -5.13 -9.11 -15.10
N ASN A 124 -4.64 -8.46 -16.16
CA ASN A 124 -5.13 -7.13 -16.56
C ASN A 124 -6.58 -7.15 -17.06
N ASN A 125 -7.00 -8.20 -17.79
CA ASN A 125 -8.38 -8.37 -18.22
C ASN A 125 -9.29 -8.68 -17.03
N ALA A 126 -8.87 -9.54 -16.11
CA ALA A 126 -9.63 -9.83 -14.89
C ALA A 126 -9.83 -8.58 -14.01
N ILE A 127 -8.81 -7.71 -13.87
CA ILE A 127 -8.93 -6.44 -13.13
C ILE A 127 -9.90 -5.48 -13.82
N LYS A 128 -9.85 -5.37 -15.16
CA LYS A 128 -10.78 -4.53 -15.92
C LYS A 128 -12.22 -5.03 -15.76
N ASP A 129 -12.45 -6.32 -15.90
CA ASP A 129 -13.78 -6.93 -15.75
C ASP A 129 -14.34 -6.71 -14.35
N GLN A 130 -13.50 -6.80 -13.32
CA GLN A 130 -13.89 -6.47 -11.94
C GLN A 130 -14.23 -4.99 -11.75
N GLN A 131 -13.45 -4.08 -12.34
CA GLN A 131 -13.70 -2.64 -12.28
C GLN A 131 -15.00 -2.26 -13.00
N GLU A 132 -15.25 -2.83 -14.17
CA GLU A 132 -16.48 -2.63 -14.94
C GLU A 132 -17.70 -3.19 -14.20
N SER A 133 -17.59 -4.39 -13.63
CA SER A 133 -18.65 -4.99 -12.80
C SER A 133 -18.98 -4.13 -11.58
N LEU A 134 -17.97 -3.61 -10.89
CA LEU A 134 -18.16 -2.74 -9.72
C LEU A 134 -18.83 -1.42 -10.08
N LEU A 135 -18.39 -0.80 -11.18
CA LEU A 135 -18.98 0.41 -11.73
C LEU A 135 -20.45 0.19 -12.08
N TRP A 136 -20.75 -0.90 -12.78
CA TRP A 136 -22.12 -1.23 -13.16
C TRP A 136 -23.01 -1.54 -11.96
N ASN A 137 -22.53 -2.33 -10.99
CA ASN A 137 -23.26 -2.59 -9.75
C ASN A 137 -23.62 -1.31 -8.99
N THR A 138 -22.79 -0.28 -9.11
CA THR A 138 -23.08 1.02 -8.50
C THR A 138 -24.11 1.81 -9.31
N LEU A 139 -23.94 1.87 -10.63
CA LEU A 139 -24.84 2.60 -11.53
C LEU A 139 -26.23 1.96 -11.60
N SER A 140 -26.32 0.64 -11.55
CA SER A 140 -27.57 -0.14 -11.63
C SER A 140 -28.54 0.14 -10.49
N ASN A 141 -28.05 0.68 -9.36
CA ASN A 141 -28.86 1.13 -8.23
C ASN A 141 -29.45 2.54 -8.40
N ILE A 142 -29.04 3.27 -9.45
CA ILE A 142 -29.55 4.61 -9.76
C ILE A 142 -30.71 4.46 -10.74
N ASP A 143 -31.88 5.04 -10.46
CA ASP A 143 -33.02 5.02 -11.38
C ASP A 143 -32.62 5.52 -12.78
N ILE A 144 -33.13 4.86 -13.82
CA ILE A 144 -32.80 5.14 -15.23
C ILE A 144 -33.00 6.63 -15.59
N THR A 145 -34.00 7.28 -14.98
CA THR A 145 -34.31 8.72 -15.13
C THR A 145 -33.13 9.62 -14.78
N TYR A 146 -32.29 9.21 -13.83
CA TYR A 146 -31.11 9.94 -13.40
C TYR A 146 -29.83 9.36 -13.99
N ARG A 147 -29.80 8.04 -14.25
CA ARG A 147 -28.65 7.32 -14.78
C ARG A 147 -28.36 7.68 -16.24
N GLU A 148 -29.37 7.78 -17.10
CA GLU A 148 -29.21 8.14 -18.52
C GLU A 148 -28.53 9.51 -18.70
N PRO A 149 -29.02 10.61 -18.09
CA PRO A 149 -28.32 11.90 -18.14
C PRO A 149 -26.89 11.82 -17.58
N LEU A 150 -26.69 11.07 -16.51
CA LEU A 150 -25.38 10.95 -15.84
C LEU A 150 -24.35 10.25 -16.72
N VAL A 151 -24.72 9.11 -17.31
CA VAL A 151 -23.86 8.35 -18.23
C VAL A 151 -23.55 9.19 -19.47
N LEU A 152 -24.57 9.79 -20.09
CA LEU A 152 -24.38 10.64 -21.26
C LEU A 152 -23.44 11.81 -20.95
N PHE A 153 -23.63 12.49 -19.82
CA PHE A 153 -22.76 13.60 -19.40
C PHE A 153 -21.29 13.22 -19.25
N TYR A 154 -20.98 12.05 -18.70
CA TYR A 154 -19.59 11.63 -18.49
C TYR A 154 -18.95 10.98 -19.71
N ARG A 155 -19.75 10.36 -20.58
CA ARG A 155 -19.27 9.88 -21.88
C ARG A 155 -19.08 11.02 -22.89
N GLU A 156 -19.85 12.09 -22.76
CA GLU A 156 -19.86 13.22 -23.70
C GLU A 156 -19.42 14.53 -23.06
N GLN A 157 -18.11 14.84 -23.14
CA GLN A 157 -17.44 16.14 -22.85
C GLN A 157 -17.99 17.02 -21.68
N GLN A 158 -18.79 16.47 -20.78
CA GLN A 158 -19.39 17.15 -19.63
C GLN A 158 -20.25 18.38 -19.97
N SER A 159 -20.99 18.38 -21.08
CA SER A 159 -21.92 19.48 -21.43
C SER A 159 -23.34 19.22 -20.93
N VAL A 160 -23.88 20.15 -20.14
CA VAL A 160 -25.28 20.10 -19.67
C VAL A 160 -26.24 20.44 -20.81
N GLU A 161 -25.83 21.37 -21.67
CA GLU A 161 -26.57 21.81 -22.85
C GLU A 161 -26.74 20.66 -23.84
N TYR A 162 -25.68 19.88 -24.06
CA TYR A 162 -25.72 18.67 -24.89
C TYR A 162 -26.70 17.64 -24.32
N VAL A 163 -26.59 17.32 -23.03
CA VAL A 163 -27.51 16.36 -22.37
C VAL A 163 -28.95 16.84 -22.41
N ALA A 164 -29.19 18.14 -22.22
CA ALA A 164 -30.51 18.73 -22.30
C ALA A 164 -31.09 18.59 -23.72
N ASN A 165 -30.30 18.91 -24.75
CA ASN A 165 -30.72 18.78 -26.13
C ASN A 165 -31.03 17.32 -26.49
N GLU A 166 -30.10 16.40 -26.26
CA GLU A 166 -30.22 15.01 -26.70
C GLU A 166 -31.34 14.22 -26.00
N LEU A 167 -31.62 14.55 -24.74
CA LEU A 167 -32.68 13.89 -23.97
C LEU A 167 -34.03 14.62 -24.03
N ASP A 168 -34.14 15.67 -24.85
CA ASP A 168 -35.33 16.52 -24.97
C ASP A 168 -35.80 17.08 -23.61
N LEU A 169 -34.85 17.63 -22.86
CA LEU A 169 -35.05 18.20 -21.53
C LEU A 169 -34.75 19.70 -21.53
N THR A 170 -35.43 20.44 -20.65
CA THR A 170 -34.97 21.80 -20.34
C THR A 170 -33.63 21.75 -19.61
N ILE A 171 -32.78 22.76 -19.80
CA ILE A 171 -31.48 22.88 -19.10
C ILE A 171 -31.66 22.78 -17.57
N GLY A 172 -32.75 23.36 -17.03
CA GLY A 172 -33.10 23.25 -15.61
C GLY A 172 -33.35 21.81 -15.17
N THR A 173 -34.13 21.04 -15.95
CA THR A 173 -34.40 19.63 -15.68
C THR A 173 -33.15 18.77 -15.81
N ALA A 174 -32.29 19.02 -16.80
CA ALA A 174 -31.01 18.34 -16.95
C ALA A 174 -30.09 18.58 -15.75
N LYS A 175 -29.94 19.83 -15.30
CA LYS A 175 -29.18 20.19 -14.08
C LYS A 175 -29.72 19.47 -12.84
N GLN A 176 -31.04 19.45 -12.68
CA GLN A 176 -31.69 18.79 -11.55
C GLN A 176 -31.47 17.27 -11.57
N ARG A 177 -31.65 16.61 -12.73
CA ARG A 177 -31.44 15.16 -12.88
C ARG A 177 -29.98 14.78 -12.68
N LEU A 178 -29.04 15.54 -13.23
CA LEU A 178 -27.60 15.32 -13.01
C LEU A 178 -27.20 15.51 -11.55
N SER A 179 -27.72 16.55 -10.88
CA SER A 179 -27.47 16.79 -9.46
C SER A 179 -27.96 15.63 -8.60
N ARG A 180 -29.20 15.17 -8.83
CA ARG A 180 -29.80 14.03 -8.13
C ARG A 180 -29.03 12.72 -8.43
N GLY A 181 -28.70 12.47 -9.70
CA GLY A 181 -27.91 11.30 -10.12
C GLY A 181 -26.55 11.24 -9.43
N ARG A 182 -25.82 12.37 -9.36
CA ARG A 182 -24.54 12.45 -8.63
C ARG A 182 -24.70 12.22 -7.12
N ALA A 183 -25.77 12.73 -6.52
CA ALA A 183 -26.05 12.48 -5.10
C ALA A 183 -26.33 10.99 -4.82
N MET A 184 -27.10 10.32 -5.69
CA MET A 184 -27.34 8.88 -5.61
C MET A 184 -26.07 8.06 -5.82
N LEU A 185 -25.23 8.43 -6.80
CA LEU A 185 -23.93 7.79 -7.04
C LEU A 185 -23.02 7.90 -5.83
N LYS A 186 -22.93 9.10 -5.22
CA LYS A 186 -22.14 9.31 -4.00
C LYS A 186 -22.61 8.42 -2.86
N LYS A 187 -23.94 8.30 -2.66
CA LYS A 187 -24.52 7.44 -1.62
C LYS A 187 -24.21 5.97 -1.87
N ALA A 188 -24.36 5.50 -3.10
CA ALA A 188 -24.05 4.12 -3.48
C ALA A 188 -22.56 3.78 -3.27
N MET A 189 -21.67 4.69 -3.67
CA MET A 189 -20.22 4.56 -3.43
C MET A 189 -19.86 4.51 -1.93
N MET A 190 -20.50 5.34 -1.10
CA MET A 190 -20.27 5.30 0.35
C MET A 190 -20.68 3.95 0.95
N GLY A 191 -21.84 3.40 0.56
CA GLY A 191 -22.28 2.09 1.02
C GLY A 191 -21.35 0.95 0.59
N LEU A 192 -20.88 0.98 -0.66
CA LEU A 192 -19.90 0.01 -1.17
C LEU A 192 -18.58 0.05 -0.40
N VAL A 193 -18.07 1.26 -0.10
CA VAL A 193 -16.84 1.43 0.68
C VAL A 193 -17.03 0.93 2.11
N GLU A 194 -18.15 1.24 2.74
CA GLU A 194 -18.50 0.76 4.08
C GLU A 194 -18.54 -0.78 4.10
N GLU A 195 -19.35 -1.40 3.24
CA GLU A 195 -19.48 -2.86 3.13
C GLU A 195 -18.13 -3.55 2.86
N THR A 196 -17.30 -2.99 1.98
CA THR A 196 -15.97 -3.54 1.66
C THR A 196 -15.03 -3.45 2.86
N LEU A 197 -15.02 -2.31 3.56
CA LEU A 197 -14.23 -2.13 4.78
C LEU A 197 -14.73 -3.00 5.93
N GLU A 198 -16.04 -3.27 6.00
CA GLU A 198 -16.61 -4.20 6.97
C GLU A 198 -16.23 -5.65 6.68
N LYS A 199 -16.29 -6.10 5.43
CA LYS A 199 -15.92 -7.46 5.02
C LYS A 199 -14.42 -7.72 5.11
N THR A 200 -13.60 -6.67 5.02
CA THR A 200 -12.13 -6.75 5.19
C THR A 200 -11.67 -6.55 6.63
N LYS A 201 -12.59 -6.44 7.60
CA LYS A 201 -12.24 -6.57 9.03
C LYS A 201 -11.54 -7.92 9.23
N PRO A 202 -10.38 -7.99 9.91
CA PRO A 202 -9.73 -9.25 10.18
C PRO A 202 -10.69 -10.17 10.95
N GLY A 203 -11.17 -11.21 10.28
CA GLY A 203 -12.17 -12.13 10.80
C GLY A 203 -11.56 -13.28 11.62
N ALA A 204 -12.39 -14.25 11.99
CA ALA A 204 -11.96 -15.41 12.77
C ALA A 204 -10.77 -16.16 12.15
N ALA A 205 -10.63 -16.19 10.81
CA ALA A 205 -9.48 -16.77 10.12
C ALA A 205 -8.15 -16.04 10.39
N PHE A 206 -8.16 -14.72 10.55
CA PHE A 206 -6.98 -13.97 10.98
C PHE A 206 -6.69 -14.24 12.45
N THR A 207 -7.71 -14.27 13.30
CA THR A 207 -7.58 -14.61 14.72
C THR A 207 -7.05 -16.04 14.89
N THR A 208 -7.53 -17.00 14.09
CA THR A 208 -7.05 -18.37 14.10
C THR A 208 -5.69 -18.49 13.43
N ALA A 209 -5.36 -17.74 12.37
CA ALA A 209 -4.01 -17.72 11.81
C ALA A 209 -2.99 -17.10 12.78
N VAL A 210 -3.37 -16.07 13.53
CA VAL A 210 -2.58 -15.51 14.64
C VAL A 210 -2.50 -16.50 15.79
N ALA A 211 -3.60 -17.18 16.15
CA ALA A 211 -3.61 -18.22 17.17
C ALA A 211 -2.82 -19.46 16.74
N PHE A 212 -2.82 -19.83 15.47
CA PHE A 212 -2.05 -20.91 14.88
C PHE A 212 -0.59 -20.51 14.75
N ALA A 213 -0.27 -19.27 14.37
CA ALA A 213 1.09 -18.76 14.41
C ALA A 213 1.62 -18.69 15.86
N LEU A 214 0.78 -18.31 16.82
CA LEU A 214 1.06 -18.41 18.26
C LEU A 214 1.18 -19.88 18.71
N GLU A 215 0.37 -20.79 18.17
CA GLU A 215 0.45 -22.23 18.43
C GLU A 215 1.69 -22.86 17.81
N ASP A 216 2.15 -22.42 16.65
CA ASP A 216 3.35 -22.93 15.98
C ASP A 216 4.61 -22.34 16.64
N VAL A 217 4.52 -21.11 17.12
CA VAL A 217 5.49 -20.48 18.04
C VAL A 217 5.55 -21.21 19.39
N THR A 218 4.43 -21.72 19.92
CA THR A 218 4.41 -22.49 21.18
C THR A 218 4.69 -23.99 20.97
N LYS A 219 4.38 -24.57 19.82
CA LYS A 219 4.74 -25.94 19.42
C LYS A 219 6.22 -26.04 19.04
N SER A 220 6.83 -25.00 18.49
CA SER A 220 8.29 -24.91 18.38
C SER A 220 8.98 -24.88 19.76
N ALA A 221 8.33 -24.32 20.78
CA ALA A 221 8.76 -24.42 22.17
C ALA A 221 8.48 -25.81 22.81
N ALA A 222 7.48 -26.55 22.33
CA ALA A 222 7.16 -27.91 22.78
C ALA A 222 7.98 -29.01 22.06
N ALA A 223 8.38 -28.79 20.81
CA ALA A 223 9.30 -29.67 20.07
C ALA A 223 10.73 -29.58 20.65
N ALA A 224 11.09 -28.44 21.26
CA ALA A 224 12.29 -28.31 22.09
C ALA A 224 12.14 -28.95 23.49
N ALA A 225 10.94 -29.40 23.88
CA ALA A 225 10.67 -30.03 25.18
C ALA A 225 10.79 -31.58 25.15
N LEU A 226 10.95 -32.20 23.97
CA LEU A 226 11.19 -33.64 23.82
C LEU A 226 12.68 -33.91 23.58
N GLY A 227 13.50 -33.50 24.55
CA GLY A 227 14.93 -33.79 24.64
C GLY A 227 15.32 -33.79 26.11
N ALA A 228 15.40 -34.98 26.68
CA ALA A 228 15.46 -35.26 28.12
C ALA A 228 16.55 -34.50 28.90
N THR A 229 16.15 -33.73 29.91
CA THR A 229 16.41 -33.95 31.35
C THR A 229 16.20 -32.65 32.14
N SER A 230 15.63 -32.80 33.32
CA SER A 230 15.05 -31.77 34.18
C SER A 230 16.09 -30.85 34.84
N ILE A 231 16.36 -29.67 34.27
CA ILE A 231 16.85 -28.50 35.03
C ILE A 231 16.26 -27.23 34.38
N LYS A 232 15.81 -26.27 35.21
CA LYS A 232 15.24 -24.90 35.02
C LYS A 232 15.49 -24.08 33.71
N THR A 233 15.58 -24.70 32.54
CA THR A 233 15.79 -24.07 31.21
C THR A 233 14.54 -23.34 30.70
N SER A 234 13.35 -23.67 31.21
CA SER A 234 12.06 -23.16 30.71
C SER A 234 11.82 -21.65 30.92
N SER A 235 12.47 -21.02 31.91
CA SER A 235 12.28 -19.59 32.20
C SER A 235 13.07 -18.68 31.24
N LEU A 236 14.30 -19.08 30.90
CA LEU A 236 15.19 -18.32 30.02
C LEU A 236 14.73 -18.31 28.56
N PHE A 237 14.25 -19.46 28.06
CA PHE A 237 13.70 -19.55 26.70
C PHE A 237 12.45 -18.67 26.52
N LYS A 238 11.55 -18.63 27.51
CA LYS A 238 10.36 -17.75 27.47
C LYS A 238 10.74 -16.27 27.45
N MET A 239 11.77 -15.87 28.21
CA MET A 239 12.17 -14.47 28.35
C MET A 239 12.98 -13.93 27.17
N GLY A 240 13.99 -14.69 26.72
CA GLY A 240 14.78 -14.32 25.54
C GLY A 240 13.88 -14.18 24.33
N PHE A 241 12.89 -15.06 24.21
CA PHE A 241 11.87 -14.99 23.17
C PHE A 241 10.97 -13.74 23.27
N ILE A 242 10.42 -13.42 24.45
CA ILE A 242 9.56 -12.22 24.62
C ILE A 242 10.35 -10.94 24.31
N ALA A 243 11.56 -10.78 24.83
CA ALA A 243 12.38 -9.59 24.59
C ALA A 243 12.75 -9.42 23.10
N THR A 244 13.12 -10.52 22.43
CA THR A 244 13.49 -10.51 21.01
C THR A 244 12.28 -10.33 20.09
N PHE A 245 11.12 -10.87 20.45
CA PHE A 245 9.85 -10.66 19.76
C PHE A 245 9.41 -9.19 19.81
N LEU A 246 9.52 -8.54 20.97
CA LEU A 246 9.14 -7.14 21.15
C LEU A 246 10.07 -6.17 20.42
N ALA A 247 11.39 -6.44 20.45
CA ALA A 247 12.35 -5.71 19.62
C ALA A 247 11.94 -5.77 18.14
N SER A 248 11.53 -6.96 17.68
CA SER A 248 11.08 -7.17 16.30
C SER A 248 9.76 -6.44 15.96
N ILE A 249 8.76 -6.45 16.85
CA ILE A 249 7.48 -5.75 16.65
C ILE A 249 7.63 -4.23 16.67
N SER A 250 8.50 -3.71 17.53
CA SER A 250 8.70 -2.26 17.68
C SER A 250 9.08 -1.58 16.36
N GLY A 251 9.89 -2.24 15.53
CA GLY A 251 10.27 -1.77 14.20
C GLY A 251 9.09 -1.64 13.23
N PHE A 252 8.13 -2.58 13.26
CA PHE A 252 6.94 -2.53 12.40
C PHE A 252 6.00 -1.37 12.77
N ILE A 253 5.80 -1.12 14.07
CA ILE A 253 4.93 -0.02 14.53
C ILE A 253 5.51 1.34 14.12
N SER A 254 6.81 1.54 14.33
CA SER A 254 7.50 2.75 13.89
C SER A 254 7.48 2.91 12.37
N LEU A 255 7.63 1.82 11.61
CA LEU A 255 7.53 1.85 10.16
C LEU A 255 6.12 2.24 9.67
N PHE A 256 5.08 1.72 10.31
CA PHE A 256 3.69 2.03 9.96
C PHE A 256 3.36 3.52 10.16
N PHE A 257 3.64 4.05 11.35
CA PHE A 257 3.40 5.48 11.64
C PHE A 257 4.33 6.39 10.83
N GLY A 258 5.59 5.99 10.62
CA GLY A 258 6.55 6.71 9.78
C GLY A 258 6.13 6.78 8.31
N LEU A 259 5.65 5.68 7.73
CA LEU A 259 5.11 5.65 6.37
C LEU A 259 3.89 6.56 6.24
N ARG A 260 2.92 6.44 7.16
CA ARG A 260 1.73 7.30 7.14
C ARG A 260 2.09 8.78 7.26
N ALA A 261 2.96 9.14 8.20
CA ALA A 261 3.45 10.51 8.35
C ALA A 261 4.11 11.00 7.05
N SER A 262 4.94 10.18 6.40
CA SER A 262 5.63 10.53 5.15
C SER A 262 4.66 10.72 3.98
N LEU A 263 3.63 9.87 3.86
CA LEU A 263 2.61 9.97 2.81
C LEU A 263 1.72 11.22 2.97
N TYR A 264 1.41 11.63 4.20
CA TYR A 264 0.73 12.90 4.46
C TYR A 264 1.59 14.12 4.07
N GLN A 265 2.92 13.97 4.11
CA GLN A 265 3.86 15.02 3.78
C GLN A 265 4.17 15.12 2.28
N SER A 266 3.91 14.04 1.52
CA SER A 266 4.08 14.03 0.07
C SER A 266 3.08 14.94 -0.64
N ARG A 267 3.59 15.77 -1.56
CA ARG A 267 2.81 16.72 -2.37
C ARG A 267 2.56 16.24 -3.78
N THR A 268 3.52 15.55 -4.36
CA THR A 268 3.41 15.06 -5.73
C THR A 268 3.29 13.54 -5.76
N ASN A 269 2.76 13.01 -6.87
CA ASN A 269 2.64 11.57 -7.06
C ASN A 269 4.02 10.89 -7.09
N ASN A 270 5.04 11.59 -7.55
CA ASN A 270 6.41 11.08 -7.58
C ASN A 270 6.99 10.93 -6.16
N GLU A 271 6.75 11.90 -5.26
CA GLU A 271 7.13 11.78 -3.85
C GLU A 271 6.43 10.59 -3.17
N ARG A 272 5.15 10.38 -3.44
CA ARG A 272 4.39 9.22 -2.91
C ARG A 272 4.97 7.90 -3.41
N LYS A 273 5.20 7.78 -4.72
CA LYS A 273 5.81 6.59 -5.34
C LYS A 273 7.19 6.29 -4.75
N LEU A 274 8.04 7.31 -4.59
CA LEU A 274 9.37 7.13 -3.99
C LEU A 274 9.27 6.66 -2.53
N THR A 275 8.37 7.26 -1.75
CA THR A 275 8.15 6.89 -0.34
C THR A 275 7.72 5.43 -0.21
N ILE A 276 6.72 5.01 -1.00
CA ILE A 276 6.25 3.61 -1.00
C ILE A 276 7.37 2.67 -1.44
N LYS A 277 8.09 3.01 -2.51
CA LYS A 277 9.21 2.19 -3.03
C LYS A 277 10.33 2.03 -2.01
N LEU A 278 10.68 3.09 -1.27
CA LEU A 278 11.71 3.02 -0.23
C LEU A 278 11.26 2.07 0.90
N VAL A 279 10.06 2.28 1.45
CA VAL A 279 9.53 1.46 2.55
C VAL A 279 9.35 0.00 2.13
N SER A 280 8.82 -0.27 0.93
CA SER A 280 8.68 -1.64 0.42
C SER A 280 10.03 -2.31 0.22
N SER A 281 11.05 -1.58 -0.23
CA SER A 281 12.42 -2.12 -0.35
C SER A 281 13.01 -2.52 1.01
N PHE A 282 12.80 -1.70 2.05
CA PHE A 282 13.26 -2.04 3.42
C PHE A 282 12.59 -3.32 3.93
N LEU A 283 11.27 -3.43 3.76
CA LEU A 283 10.50 -4.62 4.16
C LEU A 283 10.94 -5.85 3.38
N LEU A 284 11.09 -5.74 2.06
CA LEU A 284 11.50 -6.86 1.21
C LEU A 284 12.87 -7.40 1.64
N ILE A 285 13.84 -6.51 1.90
CA ILE A 285 15.19 -6.93 2.35
C ILE A 285 15.14 -7.56 3.75
N ALA A 286 14.30 -7.05 4.67
CA ALA A 286 14.09 -7.72 5.95
C ALA A 286 13.53 -9.13 5.79
N VAL A 287 12.51 -9.30 4.94
CA VAL A 287 11.89 -10.62 4.68
C VAL A 287 12.89 -11.57 4.04
N ILE A 288 13.64 -11.13 3.02
CA ILE A 288 14.68 -11.93 2.36
C ILE A 288 15.76 -12.34 3.37
N PHE A 289 16.20 -11.41 4.23
CA PHE A 289 17.19 -11.70 5.25
C PHE A 289 16.69 -12.75 6.25
N VAL A 290 15.49 -12.57 6.81
CA VAL A 290 14.88 -13.53 7.74
C VAL A 290 14.74 -14.91 7.09
N ALA A 291 14.17 -14.98 5.89
CA ALA A 291 13.98 -16.23 5.15
C ALA A 291 15.32 -16.90 4.83
N GLY A 292 16.31 -16.13 4.38
CA GLY A 292 17.66 -16.61 4.12
C GLY A 292 18.34 -17.20 5.36
N MET A 293 18.19 -16.55 6.51
CA MET A 293 18.75 -17.07 7.76
C MET A 293 18.05 -18.35 8.24
N TYR A 294 16.73 -18.46 8.09
CA TYR A 294 16.00 -19.69 8.40
C TYR A 294 16.36 -20.85 7.47
N ALA A 295 16.48 -20.59 6.17
CA ALA A 295 16.93 -21.57 5.20
C ALA A 295 18.36 -22.04 5.52
N LEU A 296 19.26 -21.12 5.81
CA LEU A 296 20.64 -21.42 6.17
C LEU A 296 20.72 -22.25 7.48
N LYS A 297 19.90 -21.90 8.48
CA LYS A 297 19.77 -22.70 9.71
C LYS A 297 19.33 -24.13 9.38
N HIS A 298 18.30 -24.29 8.55
CA HIS A 298 17.79 -25.61 8.19
C HIS A 298 18.85 -26.46 7.49
N ILE A 299 19.59 -25.87 6.55
CA ILE A 299 20.69 -26.54 5.83
C ILE A 299 21.81 -26.95 6.80
N ALA A 300 22.21 -26.06 7.71
CA ALA A 300 23.25 -26.34 8.69
C ALA A 300 22.84 -27.41 9.73
N MET A 301 21.53 -27.59 9.95
CA MET A 301 21.01 -28.70 10.76
C MET A 301 21.09 -30.03 10.01
N THR A 302 20.96 -30.05 8.69
CA THR A 302 21.02 -31.29 7.89
C THR A 302 22.44 -31.70 7.49
N ASP A 303 23.30 -30.74 7.14
CA ASP A 303 24.69 -31.00 6.74
C ASP A 303 25.64 -30.68 7.91
N HIS A 304 26.07 -31.74 8.59
CA HIS A 304 26.93 -31.64 9.77
C HIS A 304 28.40 -31.36 9.45
N GLU A 305 28.89 -31.76 8.28
CA GLU A 305 30.32 -31.62 7.92
C GLU A 305 30.69 -30.16 7.67
N ASN A 306 29.78 -29.37 7.10
CA ASN A 306 30.03 -27.97 6.71
C ASN A 306 29.45 -26.92 7.66
N ARG A 307 29.10 -27.27 8.91
CA ARG A 307 28.47 -26.34 9.87
C ARG A 307 29.26 -25.06 10.11
N ILE A 308 30.59 -25.13 10.13
CA ILE A 308 31.46 -23.97 10.31
C ILE A 308 31.30 -23.00 9.13
N LEU A 309 31.26 -23.52 7.91
CA LEU A 309 31.06 -22.72 6.70
C LEU A 309 29.72 -21.99 6.74
N TYR A 310 28.63 -22.70 7.06
CA TYR A 310 27.30 -22.08 7.16
C TYR A 310 27.23 -21.01 8.25
N THR A 311 27.95 -21.22 9.35
CA THR A 311 28.06 -20.25 10.43
C THR A 311 28.78 -18.98 9.98
N LEU A 312 29.87 -19.11 9.21
CA LEU A 312 30.57 -17.95 8.61
C LEU A 312 29.68 -17.23 7.59
N ILE A 313 28.94 -17.96 6.76
CA ILE A 313 27.97 -17.39 5.81
C ILE A 313 26.89 -16.61 6.56
N ALA A 314 26.39 -17.13 7.69
CA ALA A 314 25.39 -16.45 8.51
C ALA A 314 25.91 -15.10 9.02
N GLN A 315 27.15 -15.05 9.51
CA GLN A 315 27.79 -13.79 9.95
C GLN A 315 28.01 -12.82 8.78
N ALA A 316 28.41 -13.31 7.61
CA ALA A 316 28.55 -12.49 6.41
C ALA A 316 27.21 -11.90 5.95
N LEU A 317 26.12 -12.66 6.00
CA LEU A 317 24.76 -12.19 5.69
C LEU A 317 24.28 -11.10 6.65
N ILE A 318 24.60 -11.22 7.93
CA ILE A 318 24.29 -10.20 8.95
C ILE A 318 25.03 -8.90 8.63
N LEU A 319 26.33 -8.99 8.37
CA LEU A 319 27.14 -7.83 8.03
C LEU A 319 26.65 -7.17 6.73
N LEU A 320 26.32 -7.97 5.71
CA LEU A 320 25.70 -7.49 4.47
C LEU A 320 24.37 -6.80 4.73
N PHE A 321 23.50 -7.37 5.57
CA PHE A 321 22.22 -6.78 5.94
C PHE A 321 22.40 -5.41 6.61
N VAL A 322 23.32 -5.30 7.57
CA VAL A 322 23.64 -4.03 8.25
C VAL A 322 24.14 -2.98 7.26
N ILE A 323 25.09 -3.35 6.38
CA ILE A 323 25.62 -2.45 5.35
C ILE A 323 24.50 -1.99 4.40
N CYS A 324 23.68 -2.92 3.91
CA CYS A 324 22.55 -2.61 3.03
C CYS A 324 21.55 -1.65 3.70
N TYR A 325 21.18 -1.91 4.96
CA TYR A 325 20.27 -1.05 5.73
C TYR A 325 20.85 0.35 5.95
N PHE A 326 22.14 0.45 6.27
CA PHE A 326 22.83 1.71 6.46
C PHE A 326 22.87 2.53 5.15
N LEU A 327 23.27 1.89 4.04
CA LEU A 327 23.33 2.51 2.72
C LEU A 327 21.94 2.94 2.25
N MET A 328 20.92 2.10 2.38
CA MET A 328 19.55 2.43 2.01
C MET A 328 19.00 3.61 2.82
N THR A 329 19.30 3.69 4.11
CA THR A 329 18.88 4.80 4.96
C THR A 329 19.53 6.11 4.50
N SER A 330 20.85 6.09 4.29
CA SER A 330 21.60 7.26 3.82
C SER A 330 21.17 7.73 2.43
N VAL A 331 21.10 6.80 1.47
CA VAL A 331 20.70 7.08 0.08
C VAL A 331 19.23 7.45 -0.01
N GLY A 332 18.35 6.80 0.76
CA GLY A 332 16.91 7.07 0.79
C GLY A 332 16.62 8.51 1.20
N PHE A 333 17.20 8.98 2.31
CA PHE A 333 17.04 10.37 2.74
C PHE A 333 17.66 11.37 1.77
N LYS A 334 18.73 11.02 1.06
CA LYS A 334 19.29 11.87 -0.01
C LYS A 334 18.33 11.96 -1.19
N ARG A 335 17.78 10.81 -1.65
CA ARG A 335 16.82 10.73 -2.76
C ARG A 335 15.54 11.52 -2.50
N VAL A 336 14.99 11.43 -1.28
CA VAL A 336 13.81 12.22 -0.89
C VAL A 336 14.09 13.71 -1.02
N ARG A 337 15.22 14.19 -0.45
CA ARG A 337 15.61 15.61 -0.53
C ARG A 337 15.85 16.08 -1.96
N THR A 338 16.56 15.30 -2.77
CA THR A 338 16.84 15.67 -4.16
C THR A 338 15.58 15.67 -5.02
N LEU A 339 14.71 14.67 -4.85
CA LEU A 339 13.44 14.61 -5.60
C LEU A 339 12.56 15.81 -5.25
N ARG A 340 12.39 16.08 -3.95
CA ARG A 340 11.57 17.21 -3.49
C ARG A 340 12.07 18.56 -4.00
N ALA A 341 13.39 18.75 -4.05
CA ALA A 341 13.99 19.95 -4.66
C ALA A 341 13.67 20.07 -6.16
N HIS A 342 13.71 18.97 -6.92
CA HIS A 342 13.31 18.97 -8.35
C HIS A 342 11.81 19.23 -8.51
N GLU A 343 10.97 18.54 -7.75
CA GLU A 343 9.51 18.70 -7.79
C GLU A 343 9.09 20.13 -7.46
N ARG A 344 9.81 20.84 -6.58
CA ARG A 344 9.55 22.26 -6.31
C ARG A 344 9.82 23.16 -7.52
N ILE A 345 10.84 22.84 -8.33
CA ILE A 345 11.18 23.62 -9.54
C ILE A 345 10.13 23.39 -10.63
N PHE A 346 9.70 22.15 -10.84
CA PHE A 346 8.78 21.78 -11.92
C PHE A 346 7.29 21.90 -11.56
N HIS A 347 6.93 21.77 -10.28
CA HIS A 347 5.57 21.82 -9.76
C HIS A 347 5.44 22.80 -8.57
N PRO A 348 5.81 24.09 -8.73
CA PRO A 348 5.80 25.06 -7.63
C PRO A 348 4.42 25.24 -7.00
N GLU A 349 3.34 25.00 -7.74
CA GLU A 349 1.96 25.05 -7.27
C GLU A 349 1.66 24.06 -6.14
N ALA A 350 2.35 22.91 -6.11
CA ALA A 350 2.16 21.89 -5.09
C ALA A 350 2.78 22.27 -3.73
N PHE A 351 3.65 23.30 -3.69
CA PHE A 351 4.42 23.72 -2.51
C PHE A 351 4.04 25.12 -2.01
N LYS A 352 2.86 25.64 -2.36
CA LYS A 352 2.40 26.99 -1.98
C LYS A 352 2.17 27.17 -0.47
N ARG A 353 1.92 26.10 0.28
CA ARG A 353 1.62 26.19 1.72
C ARG A 353 2.84 26.68 2.48
N GLU A 354 2.61 27.46 3.54
CA GLU A 354 3.69 27.99 4.38
C GLU A 354 4.57 26.88 4.97
N ILE A 355 4.00 25.72 5.33
CA ILE A 355 4.76 24.58 5.87
C ILE A 355 5.66 23.89 4.83
N ASP A 356 5.38 24.08 3.54
CA ASP A 356 6.15 23.48 2.45
C ASP A 356 7.30 24.38 1.97
N GLN A 357 7.43 25.59 2.53
CA GLN A 357 8.53 26.51 2.25
C GLN A 357 9.81 26.07 2.98
N ILE A 358 10.96 26.15 2.29
CA ILE A 358 12.26 25.66 2.80
C ILE A 358 12.59 26.29 4.17
N SER A 359 12.45 27.61 4.28
CA SER A 359 12.75 28.40 5.48
C SER A 359 11.62 28.46 6.51
N SER A 360 10.59 27.64 6.35
CA SER A 360 9.40 27.70 7.21
C SER A 360 9.68 27.25 8.63
N LYS A 361 9.40 28.15 9.58
CA LYS A 361 9.46 27.84 11.02
C LYS A 361 8.40 26.82 11.44
N LYS A 362 7.36 26.58 10.64
CA LYS A 362 6.31 25.58 10.94
C LYS A 362 6.76 24.13 10.73
N ARG A 363 7.89 23.92 10.06
CA ARG A 363 8.51 22.60 9.85
C ARG A 363 9.27 22.10 11.08
N VAL A 364 9.64 23.02 11.97
CA VAL A 364 10.51 22.74 13.11
C VAL A 364 9.86 23.25 14.39
N TYR A 365 9.71 22.37 15.37
CA TYR A 365 9.32 22.77 16.71
C TYR A 365 10.57 22.88 17.58
N LYS A 366 10.81 24.06 18.17
CA LYS A 366 11.88 24.30 19.14
C LYS A 366 11.28 24.93 20.40
N SER A 367 11.48 24.31 21.56
CA SER A 367 10.97 24.83 22.82
C SER A 367 11.64 26.15 23.20
N ARG A 368 10.89 27.02 23.88
CA ARG A 368 11.44 28.26 24.47
C ARG A 368 12.34 27.97 25.67
N LEU A 369 12.07 26.88 26.39
CA LEU A 369 12.88 26.48 27.54
C LEU A 369 14.21 25.91 27.05
N VAL A 370 15.31 26.47 27.56
CA VAL A 370 16.68 26.13 27.23
C VAL A 370 17.40 25.75 28.52
N LEU A 371 17.97 24.55 28.56
CA LEU A 371 18.73 24.01 29.70
C LEU A 371 20.16 23.74 29.23
N PHE A 372 21.15 24.33 29.90
CA PHE A 372 22.57 24.20 29.57
C PHE A 372 22.90 24.52 28.10
N GLY A 373 22.26 25.55 27.53
CA GLY A 373 22.46 25.97 26.14
C GLY A 373 21.74 25.11 25.09
N LEU A 374 21.03 24.05 25.51
CA LEU A 374 20.24 23.19 24.62
C LEU A 374 18.73 23.40 24.83
N PRO A 375 17.92 23.44 23.77
CA PRO A 375 16.46 23.47 23.92
C PRO A 375 15.97 22.18 24.60
N LEU A 376 14.93 22.29 25.44
CA LEU A 376 14.30 21.12 26.05
C LEU A 376 13.74 20.17 24.98
N PHE A 377 13.05 20.70 23.97
CA PHE A 377 12.47 19.95 22.86
C PHE A 377 12.89 20.53 21.52
N HIS A 378 13.33 19.68 20.60
CA HIS A 378 13.66 20.06 19.23
C HIS A 378 13.23 18.98 18.22
N PHE A 379 12.17 19.25 17.46
CA PHE A 379 11.55 18.28 16.56
C PHE A 379 11.44 18.79 15.13
N GLN A 380 11.90 17.97 14.18
CA GLN A 380 11.64 18.14 12.76
C GLN A 380 10.31 17.45 12.42
N LEU A 381 9.31 18.23 12.02
CA LEU A 381 7.96 17.78 11.72
C LEU A 381 7.63 17.85 10.22
N GLY A 382 8.39 18.63 9.46
CA GLY A 382 8.28 18.69 7.99
C GLY A 382 9.09 17.62 7.28
N ALA A 383 8.77 17.40 6.01
CA ALA A 383 9.48 16.45 5.15
C ALA A 383 10.95 16.88 5.01
N PRO A 384 11.89 15.94 4.81
CA PRO A 384 13.30 16.29 4.68
C PRO A 384 13.54 17.20 3.46
N GLU A 385 14.24 18.32 3.67
CA GLU A 385 14.60 19.29 2.63
C GLU A 385 16.11 19.49 2.50
N GLN A 386 16.51 20.13 1.40
CA GLN A 386 17.88 20.64 1.28
C GLN A 386 18.13 21.77 2.29
N GLY A 387 19.28 21.72 2.95
CA GLY A 387 19.66 22.70 3.98
C GLY A 387 19.10 22.42 5.37
N ASP A 388 18.28 21.38 5.56
CA ASP A 388 17.82 20.99 6.90
C ASP A 388 19.01 20.61 7.80
N GLU A 389 19.11 21.31 8.92
CA GLU A 389 20.07 21.03 9.99
C GLU A 389 19.60 19.86 10.86
N PRO A 390 20.53 19.14 11.52
CA PRO A 390 20.16 18.13 12.49
C PRO A 390 19.44 18.74 13.70
N THR A 391 18.49 18.00 14.29
CA THR A 391 17.83 18.45 15.51
C THR A 391 18.68 18.13 16.72
N ILE A 392 18.96 19.15 17.53
CA ILE A 392 19.80 19.07 18.73
C ILE A 392 19.02 19.64 19.92
N GLY A 393 18.88 18.87 21.01
CA GLY A 393 18.17 19.27 22.22
C GLY A 393 18.28 18.25 23.35
N TRP A 394 17.58 18.46 24.46
CA TRP A 394 17.45 17.44 25.51
C TRP A 394 16.61 16.25 25.03
N VAL A 395 15.51 16.57 24.36
CA VAL A 395 14.64 15.63 23.66
C VAL A 395 14.58 16.05 22.19
N ALA A 396 15.19 15.25 21.32
CA ALA A 396 15.33 15.55 19.91
C ALA A 396 14.57 14.55 19.01
N GLY A 397 14.04 15.01 17.89
CA GLY A 397 13.28 14.18 16.96
C GLY A 397 13.48 14.62 15.52
N GLY A 398 13.69 13.68 14.58
CA GLY A 398 13.82 14.00 13.16
C GLY A 398 14.62 13.00 12.34
N VAL A 399 15.01 13.38 11.13
CA VAL A 399 15.84 12.52 10.25
C VAL A 399 17.20 12.25 10.87
N LYS A 400 17.83 13.29 11.44
CA LYS A 400 19.05 13.23 12.23
C LYS A 400 18.78 13.94 13.55
N ALA A 401 18.79 13.20 14.65
CA ALA A 401 18.44 13.70 15.97
C ALA A 401 19.55 13.40 16.99
N TYR A 402 20.00 14.44 17.69
CA TYR A 402 21.00 14.38 18.75
C TYR A 402 20.37 14.88 20.06
N GLY A 403 20.19 13.96 20.99
CA GLY A 403 19.53 14.19 22.27
C GLY A 403 20.51 14.12 23.43
N ALA A 404 20.46 15.07 24.36
CA ALA A 404 21.20 14.95 25.62
C ALA A 404 20.59 13.89 26.55
N LEU A 405 19.27 13.64 26.46
CA LEU A 405 18.55 12.62 27.21
C LEU A 405 17.89 11.60 26.28
N PHE A 406 17.11 12.09 25.31
CA PHE A 406 16.30 11.25 24.41
C PHE A 406 16.40 11.73 22.96
N ALA A 407 16.53 10.79 22.02
CA ALA A 407 16.46 11.08 20.60
C ALA A 407 15.61 10.06 19.85
N TRP A 408 14.79 10.51 18.90
CA TRP A 408 14.08 9.61 18.00
C TRP A 408 14.16 9.97 16.51
N GLY A 409 14.12 8.95 15.63
CA GLY A 409 13.86 9.12 14.20
C GLY A 409 14.74 8.30 13.27
N GLY A 410 15.29 8.92 12.22
CA GLY A 410 16.08 8.18 11.20
C GLY A 410 17.41 7.69 11.78
N VAL A 411 18.28 8.64 12.09
CA VAL A 411 19.51 8.45 12.85
C VAL A 411 19.35 9.16 14.20
N ALA A 412 19.38 8.41 15.29
CA ALA A 412 19.18 8.93 16.64
C ALA A 412 20.41 8.67 17.52
N VAL A 413 20.91 9.72 18.18
CA VAL A 413 22.06 9.62 19.08
C VAL A 413 21.69 10.27 20.41
N ALA A 414 21.60 9.48 21.48
CA ALA A 414 21.27 9.94 22.84
C ALA A 414 21.48 8.80 23.85
N PRO A 415 21.57 9.07 25.17
CA PRO A 415 21.57 8.01 26.17
C PRO A 415 20.41 7.03 26.02
N ILE A 416 19.21 7.52 25.70
CA ILE A 416 18.07 6.71 25.28
C ILE A 416 17.73 7.09 23.83
N SER A 417 17.91 6.17 22.89
CA SER A 417 17.73 6.45 21.45
C SER A 417 16.78 5.46 20.78
N VAL A 418 15.91 5.96 19.90
CA VAL A 418 14.93 5.15 19.16
C VAL A 418 14.95 5.52 17.68
N GLY A 419 15.34 4.60 16.78
CA GLY A 419 15.38 4.95 15.37
C GLY A 419 15.68 3.81 14.42
N ILE A 420 15.81 4.12 13.12
CA ILE A 420 16.29 3.12 12.15
C ILE A 420 17.73 2.73 12.50
N ILE A 421 18.56 3.75 12.73
CA ILE A 421 19.92 3.63 13.24
C ILE A 421 19.98 4.40 14.56
N SER A 422 20.33 3.72 15.65
CA SER A 422 20.32 4.30 17.00
C SER A 422 21.64 4.07 17.73
N PHE A 423 22.11 5.08 18.46
CA PHE A 423 23.34 5.05 19.26
C PHE A 423 23.04 5.57 20.67
N GLY A 424 23.36 4.80 21.70
CA GLY A 424 23.08 5.21 23.08
C GLY A 424 23.53 4.27 24.18
N VAL A 425 23.12 4.57 25.41
CA VAL A 425 23.20 3.60 26.52
C VAL A 425 22.09 2.56 26.33
N ILE A 426 20.88 3.01 26.04
CA ILE A 426 19.74 2.19 25.63
C ILE A 426 19.41 2.56 24.18
N SER A 427 19.54 1.62 23.26
CA SER A 427 19.27 1.83 21.83
C SER A 427 18.17 0.90 21.34
N ILE A 428 17.13 1.44 20.70
CA ILE A 428 16.00 0.69 20.15
C ILE A 428 15.87 0.98 18.65
N GLY A 429 15.73 -0.04 17.80
CA GLY A 429 15.67 0.21 16.36
C GLY A 429 15.80 -0.97 15.42
N ALA A 430 16.10 -0.68 14.14
CA ALA A 430 16.49 -1.72 13.18
C ALA A 430 17.96 -2.11 13.39
N VAL A 431 18.84 -1.10 13.52
CA VAL A 431 20.25 -1.27 13.92
C VAL A 431 20.50 -0.41 15.15
N GLY A 432 20.83 -1.03 16.27
CA GLY A 432 21.06 -0.34 17.54
C GLY A 432 22.44 -0.63 18.09
N VAL A 433 23.20 0.42 18.41
CA VAL A 433 24.52 0.33 19.04
C VAL A 433 24.46 0.93 20.44
N GLY A 434 24.77 0.15 21.48
CA GLY A 434 24.77 0.68 22.83
C GLY A 434 25.21 -0.25 23.94
N VAL A 435 25.02 0.17 25.20
CA VAL A 435 25.26 -0.72 26.35
C VAL A 435 24.18 -1.79 26.41
N LEU A 436 22.91 -1.38 26.30
CA LEU A 436 21.75 -2.23 26.16
C LEU A 436 21.10 -1.94 24.80
N SER A 437 21.17 -2.87 23.88
CA SER A 437 20.58 -2.72 22.54
C SER A 437 19.39 -3.66 22.34
N LEU A 438 18.25 -3.09 21.96
CA LEU A 438 16.96 -3.77 21.72
C LEU A 438 16.53 -3.49 20.27
N SER A 439 17.11 -4.22 19.33
CA SER A 439 16.96 -3.90 17.89
C SER A 439 16.97 -5.14 17.02
N THR A 440 16.59 -5.04 15.75
CA THR A 440 16.67 -6.19 14.83
C THR A 440 18.11 -6.72 14.74
N VAL A 441 19.08 -5.81 14.60
CA VAL A 441 20.50 -6.10 14.74
C VAL A 441 21.07 -5.28 15.90
N ALA A 442 21.24 -5.96 17.03
CA ALA A 442 21.73 -5.37 18.26
C ALA A 442 23.25 -5.48 18.36
N ILE A 443 23.93 -4.36 18.57
CA ILE A 443 25.38 -4.30 18.77
C ILE A 443 25.65 -3.66 20.14
N GLY A 444 26.46 -4.27 21.00
CA GLY A 444 26.67 -3.67 22.33
C GLY A 444 27.35 -4.48 23.41
N VAL A 445 27.09 -4.09 24.67
CA VAL A 445 27.46 -4.89 25.84
C VAL A 445 26.43 -5.99 26.05
N ILE A 446 25.14 -5.63 26.03
CA ILE A 446 24.02 -6.54 26.12
C ILE A 446 23.13 -6.31 24.91
N GLY A 447 23.01 -7.31 24.05
CA GLY A 447 22.25 -7.22 22.80
C GLY A 447 21.03 -8.15 22.82
N PHE A 448 19.87 -7.60 22.49
CA PHE A 448 18.61 -8.32 22.28
C PHE A 448 18.07 -8.03 20.88
N GLY A 449 17.88 -9.07 20.07
CA GLY A 449 17.39 -8.86 18.71
C GLY A 449 17.04 -10.11 17.92
N LEU A 450 16.75 -9.91 16.64
CA LEU A 450 16.71 -11.03 15.69
C LEU A 450 18.13 -11.58 15.51
N THR A 451 19.09 -10.65 15.45
CA THR A 451 20.52 -10.89 15.49
C THR A 451 21.17 -10.01 16.55
N ALA A 452 22.18 -10.53 17.25
CA ALA A 452 22.92 -9.77 18.24
C ALA A 452 24.44 -9.99 18.13
N VAL A 453 25.22 -8.92 18.22
CA VAL A 453 26.69 -8.90 18.32
C VAL A 453 27.06 -8.13 19.58
N ALA A 454 27.31 -8.84 20.68
CA ALA A 454 27.47 -8.19 21.98
C ALA A 454 28.43 -8.92 22.92
N TYR A 455 28.78 -8.30 24.05
CA TYR A 455 29.49 -9.02 25.11
C TYR A 455 28.63 -10.16 25.68
N LYS A 456 27.36 -9.88 25.98
CA LYS A 456 26.27 -10.85 26.17
C LYS A 456 25.23 -10.69 25.08
N ALA A 457 25.12 -11.69 24.20
CA ALA A 457 24.24 -11.66 23.04
C ALA A 457 23.05 -12.59 23.21
N TYR A 458 21.84 -12.04 23.07
CA TYR A 458 20.58 -12.76 23.11
C TYR A 458 19.81 -12.49 21.82
N SER A 459 19.51 -13.54 21.06
CA SER A 459 18.78 -13.36 19.82
C SER A 459 17.86 -14.51 19.44
N SER A 460 16.98 -14.29 18.47
CA SER A 460 16.13 -15.36 17.97
C SER A 460 16.84 -16.25 16.94
N ILE A 461 17.69 -15.67 16.07
CA ILE A 461 18.24 -16.38 14.90
C ILE A 461 19.76 -16.55 14.96
N SER A 462 20.50 -15.49 15.24
CA SER A 462 21.96 -15.55 15.25
C SER A 462 22.57 -14.62 16.30
N SER A 463 23.50 -15.12 17.09
CA SER A 463 24.13 -14.40 18.18
C SER A 463 25.64 -14.59 18.12
N LEU A 464 26.37 -13.48 18.26
CA LEU A 464 27.81 -13.42 18.40
C LEU A 464 28.11 -12.71 19.73
N GLY A 465 28.48 -13.51 20.73
CA GLY A 465 28.82 -13.13 22.09
C GLY A 465 30.33 -13.03 22.29
N TRP A 466 30.79 -12.25 23.26
CA TRP A 466 32.13 -12.46 23.83
C TRP A 466 32.03 -13.42 25.01
N GLU A 467 31.39 -13.01 26.11
CA GLU A 467 31.17 -13.89 27.27
C GLU A 467 30.11 -14.96 26.96
N SER A 468 28.93 -14.53 26.51
CA SER A 468 27.81 -15.45 26.31
C SER A 468 26.99 -15.15 25.06
N ALA A 469 26.60 -16.20 24.32
CA ALA A 469 25.71 -16.12 23.17
C ALA A 469 24.54 -17.10 23.30
N PHE A 470 23.33 -16.60 23.17
CA PHE A 470 22.10 -17.39 23.20
C PHE A 470 21.26 -17.11 21.96
N SER A 471 20.93 -18.16 21.21
CA SER A 471 19.98 -18.08 20.10
C SER A 471 19.32 -19.41 19.74
N ASN A 472 18.23 -19.34 18.97
CA ASN A 472 17.59 -20.52 18.38
C ASN A 472 18.14 -20.87 16.99
N GLY A 473 19.32 -20.36 16.61
CA GLY A 473 19.99 -20.69 15.35
C GLY A 473 21.48 -20.80 15.56
N PHE A 474 22.22 -19.77 15.15
CA PHE A 474 23.68 -19.73 15.21
C PHE A 474 24.15 -18.99 16.48
N SER A 475 24.85 -19.65 17.39
CA SER A 475 25.35 -19.04 18.62
C SER A 475 26.86 -19.19 18.74
N ILE A 476 27.60 -18.10 18.66
CA ILE A 476 29.06 -18.11 18.72
C ILE A 476 29.48 -17.25 19.92
N ALA A 477 30.27 -17.78 20.83
CA ALA A 477 30.87 -17.01 21.92
C ALA A 477 32.29 -17.49 22.24
N HIS A 478 33.03 -16.69 23.00
CA HIS A 478 34.33 -17.13 23.52
C HIS A 478 34.15 -18.06 24.73
N ASP A 479 33.30 -17.70 25.72
CA ASP A 479 33.16 -18.50 26.94
C ASP A 479 31.94 -19.45 26.91
N ALA A 480 30.72 -18.95 26.68
CA ALA A 480 29.50 -19.76 26.73
C ALA A 480 28.56 -19.57 25.52
N ALA A 481 28.17 -20.66 24.85
CA ALA A 481 27.18 -20.61 23.77
C ALA A 481 26.04 -21.61 23.97
N ILE A 482 24.81 -21.14 23.75
CA ILE A 482 23.59 -21.95 23.82
C ILE A 482 22.82 -21.80 22.51
N GLY A 483 22.52 -22.93 21.88
CA GLY A 483 21.77 -22.96 20.64
C GLY A 483 22.01 -24.25 19.84
N PRO A 484 21.19 -24.49 18.81
CA PRO A 484 21.28 -25.71 18.00
C PRO A 484 22.60 -25.80 17.22
N ILE A 485 23.11 -24.65 16.74
CA ILE A 485 24.42 -24.55 16.07
C ILE A 485 25.26 -23.61 16.93
N SER A 486 26.11 -24.18 17.79
CA SER A 486 26.82 -23.40 18.82
C SER A 486 28.32 -23.69 18.89
N TYR A 487 29.10 -22.65 19.14
CA TYR A 487 30.55 -22.68 19.26
C TYR A 487 31.02 -21.78 20.42
N ALA A 488 31.62 -22.38 21.44
CA ALA A 488 32.27 -21.70 22.57
C ALA A 488 33.14 -22.72 23.34
N LYS A 489 33.83 -22.28 24.40
CA LYS A 489 34.46 -23.21 25.36
C LYS A 489 33.41 -24.11 26.03
N GLU A 490 32.30 -23.51 26.43
CA GLU A 490 31.20 -24.18 27.12
C GLU A 490 29.96 -24.12 26.24
N VAL A 491 29.43 -25.29 25.85
CA VAL A 491 28.35 -25.38 24.86
C VAL A 491 27.21 -26.24 25.40
N ASN A 492 26.00 -25.68 25.44
CA ASN A 492 24.76 -26.38 25.81
C ASN A 492 24.84 -27.18 27.12
N ASN A 493 25.65 -26.73 28.09
CA ASN A 493 25.83 -27.36 29.40
C ASN A 493 25.44 -26.40 30.54
N GLU A 494 25.36 -26.92 31.75
CA GLU A 494 24.88 -26.15 32.91
C GLU A 494 25.71 -24.88 33.18
N LEU A 495 27.02 -24.93 32.96
CA LEU A 495 27.90 -23.78 33.13
C LEU A 495 27.65 -22.70 32.06
N ALA A 496 27.44 -23.10 30.80
CA ALA A 496 27.01 -22.19 29.75
C ALA A 496 25.66 -21.53 30.09
N TYR A 497 24.72 -22.27 30.67
CA TYR A 497 23.44 -21.72 31.15
C TYR A 497 23.62 -20.69 32.25
N GLN A 498 24.51 -20.93 33.23
CA GLN A 498 24.77 -19.98 34.31
C GLN A 498 25.39 -18.68 33.81
N LEU A 499 26.36 -18.78 32.89
CA LEU A 499 27.03 -17.61 32.29
C LEU A 499 26.10 -16.80 31.37
N ALA A 500 25.23 -17.50 30.62
CA ALA A 500 24.24 -16.89 29.76
C ALA A 500 23.03 -16.36 30.52
N ASN A 501 22.80 -16.75 31.77
CA ASN A 501 21.65 -16.30 32.54
C ASN A 501 21.77 -14.79 32.85
N PHE A 502 20.67 -14.05 32.65
CA PHE A 502 20.59 -12.62 32.95
C PHE A 502 19.48 -12.36 33.96
N ASP A 503 19.76 -12.66 35.23
CA ASP A 503 18.79 -12.67 36.34
C ASP A 503 18.08 -11.31 36.52
N VAL A 504 18.77 -10.19 36.30
CA VAL A 504 18.20 -8.84 36.49
C VAL A 504 17.03 -8.56 35.56
N PHE A 505 17.09 -9.02 34.31
CA PHE A 505 16.02 -8.81 33.32
C PHE A 505 14.87 -9.81 33.52
N SER A 506 15.15 -10.99 34.08
CA SER A 506 14.14 -12.01 34.38
C SER A 506 13.05 -11.51 35.32
N GLN A 507 13.44 -10.74 36.33
CA GLN A 507 12.53 -10.26 37.36
C GLN A 507 11.72 -9.03 36.92
N HIS A 508 12.16 -8.30 35.89
CA HIS A 508 11.61 -6.98 35.53
C HIS A 508 11.17 -6.86 34.06
N TYR A 509 10.96 -7.97 33.35
CA TYR A 509 10.64 -7.96 31.92
C TYR A 509 9.35 -7.18 31.58
N GLN A 510 8.36 -7.16 32.48
CA GLN A 510 7.12 -6.38 32.31
C GLN A 510 7.37 -4.87 32.31
N MET A 511 8.33 -4.38 33.09
CA MET A 511 8.75 -2.98 33.04
C MET A 511 9.49 -2.66 31.73
N ALA A 512 10.35 -3.56 31.27
CA ALA A 512 11.01 -3.39 29.97
C ALA A 512 10.00 -3.33 28.80
N LEU A 513 8.97 -4.17 28.85
CA LEU A 513 7.80 -4.16 27.97
C LEU A 513 7.08 -2.80 27.97
N MET A 514 6.75 -2.28 29.14
CA MET A 514 6.10 -0.97 29.29
C MET A 514 6.99 0.16 28.74
N LEU A 515 8.29 0.11 29.02
CA LEU A 515 9.27 1.07 28.53
C LEU A 515 9.32 1.09 27.00
N ILE A 516 9.29 -0.06 26.32
CA ILE A 516 9.26 -0.11 24.85
C ILE A 516 7.99 0.55 24.31
N VAL A 517 6.82 0.29 24.91
CA VAL A 517 5.57 0.92 24.49
C VAL A 517 5.64 2.44 24.67
N VAL A 518 6.13 2.90 25.81
CA VAL A 518 6.24 4.33 26.14
C VAL A 518 7.28 5.05 25.27
N LEU A 519 8.42 4.42 24.98
CA LEU A 519 9.53 5.04 24.25
C LEU A 519 9.38 4.94 22.72
N VAL A 520 8.65 3.95 22.21
CA VAL A 520 8.53 3.73 20.77
C VAL A 520 7.16 4.12 20.24
N VAL A 521 6.08 3.59 20.85
CA VAL A 521 4.72 3.72 20.30
C VAL A 521 4.19 5.13 20.52
N LEU A 522 4.31 5.67 21.74
CA LEU A 522 3.78 7.00 22.06
C LEU A 522 4.44 8.11 21.23
N PRO A 523 5.78 8.19 21.09
CA PRO A 523 6.41 9.24 20.27
C PRO A 523 6.10 9.08 18.78
N SER A 524 6.04 7.85 18.27
CA SER A 524 5.68 7.58 16.87
C SER A 524 4.25 8.00 16.56
N TYR A 525 3.30 7.65 17.45
CA TYR A 525 1.91 8.04 17.33
C TYR A 525 1.72 9.56 17.47
N TRP A 526 2.39 10.17 18.46
CA TRP A 526 2.36 11.62 18.67
C TRP A 526 2.86 12.37 17.43
N HIS A 527 4.02 11.97 16.90
CA HIS A 527 4.59 12.55 15.69
C HIS A 527 3.63 12.43 14.50
N PHE A 528 3.08 11.23 14.27
CA PHE A 528 2.09 11.01 13.22
C PHE A 528 0.87 11.93 13.36
N ASN A 529 0.27 12.00 14.55
CA ASN A 529 -0.93 12.78 14.78
C ASN A 529 -0.66 14.29 14.60
N HIS A 530 0.51 14.76 15.04
CA HIS A 530 0.89 16.16 14.90
C HIS A 530 1.20 16.53 13.45
N VAL A 531 1.90 15.67 12.70
CA VAL A 531 2.08 15.84 11.24
C VAL A 531 0.72 15.90 10.54
N ARG A 532 -0.21 15.00 10.88
CA ARG A 532 -1.55 15.00 10.30
C ARG A 532 -2.30 16.30 10.57
N GLN A 533 -2.20 16.85 11.78
CA GLN A 533 -2.83 18.13 12.14
C GLN A 533 -2.20 19.31 11.38
N LEU A 534 -0.88 19.33 11.25
CA LEU A 534 -0.15 20.36 10.50
C LEU A 534 -0.44 20.34 8.98
N MET A 535 -0.87 19.19 8.44
CA MET A 535 -1.16 19.02 7.02
C MET A 535 -2.63 19.20 6.63
N LYS A 536 -3.54 19.32 7.61
CA LYS A 536 -4.91 19.77 7.39
C LYS A 536 -4.92 21.29 7.22
#